data_AF-A0A2H3J5U6-F1
#
_entry.id   AF-A0A2H3J5U6-F1
#
_cell.length_a   1.000
_cell.length_b   1.000
_cell.length_c   1.000
_cell.angle_alpha   90.00
_cell.angle_beta   90.00
_cell.angle_gamma   90.00
#
_symmetry.space_group_name_H-M   'P 1'
#
loop_
_entity.id
_entity.type
_entity.pdbx_description
1 polymer ?
#
loop_
_entity_poly.entity_id
_entity_poly.type
_entity_poly.pdbx_seq_one_letter_code
_entity_poly.pdbx_strand_id
1 'polypeptide(L)'
;MATNGSTTTNLHNENPVDVTTDIDPVWMSSRTARQIYALGEVEKTDGPEDGLPQGGERSEQFVLEASEYFERLDAIHIAIRSSLAHIRQSRIAPSAINAPPPNFVPPSLGVGVPPANEEVNTGSRGLQEERVERDAWKGILDALTRLKEARERERAAEGAPNTTF
;
A
#
# COMPACT_ATOMS: atom_id res chain seq x y z
N MET A 1 57.54 -65.58 -4.03
CA MET A 1 57.25 -64.95 -5.34
C MET A 1 55.87 -64.29 -5.24
N ALA A 2 55.66 -63.12 -5.89
CA ALA A 2 54.38 -62.47 -6.26
C ALA A 2 53.14 -62.61 -5.33
N THR A 3 52.65 -61.60 -4.58
CA THR A 3 51.92 -60.34 -4.92
C THR A 3 50.40 -60.45 -5.22
N ASN A 4 49.62 -59.55 -4.57
CA ASN A 4 48.20 -59.12 -4.75
C ASN A 4 47.12 -59.88 -3.91
N GLY A 5 46.00 -59.27 -3.47
CA GLY A 5 45.58 -57.85 -3.50
C GLY A 5 44.15 -57.55 -2.91
N SER A 6 43.76 -56.27 -2.86
CA SER A 6 42.40 -55.67 -2.63
C SER A 6 41.58 -55.92 -1.33
N THR A 7 41.79 -55.03 -0.35
CA THR A 7 40.86 -54.08 0.35
C THR A 7 39.34 -54.33 0.56
N THR A 8 38.86 -53.83 1.73
CA THR A 8 37.48 -53.36 2.13
C THR A 8 36.42 -54.43 2.50
N THR A 9 35.52 -54.24 3.49
CA THR A 9 35.13 -53.12 4.37
C THR A 9 34.93 -53.56 5.84
N ASN A 10 35.05 -52.63 6.80
CA ASN A 10 34.53 -52.79 8.16
C ASN A 10 33.01 -52.49 8.20
N LEU A 11 32.22 -53.32 8.87
CA LEU A 11 30.85 -52.98 9.29
C LEU A 11 30.91 -52.35 10.68
N HIS A 12 30.82 -51.02 10.75
CA HIS A 12 30.64 -50.30 12.01
C HIS A 12 29.15 -50.21 12.34
N ASN A 13 28.82 -50.37 13.62
CA ASN A 13 27.44 -50.45 14.08
C ASN A 13 26.80 -49.04 14.15
N GLU A 14 25.89 -48.74 13.23
CA GLU A 14 25.11 -47.50 13.19
C GLU A 14 24.19 -47.39 14.43
N ASN A 15 24.54 -46.55 15.40
CA ASN A 15 23.58 -46.04 16.38
C ASN A 15 22.81 -44.87 15.74
N PRO A 16 21.47 -44.85 15.76
CA PRO A 16 20.72 -43.69 15.29
C PRO A 16 20.98 -42.49 16.19
N VAL A 17 21.32 -41.35 15.59
CA VAL A 17 21.48 -40.08 16.31
C VAL A 17 20.10 -39.61 16.76
N ASP A 18 19.86 -39.64 18.07
CA ASP A 18 18.63 -39.17 18.69
C ASP A 18 18.64 -37.63 18.74
N VAL A 19 17.83 -37.00 17.89
CA VAL A 19 17.75 -35.54 17.73
C VAL A 19 17.05 -34.87 18.94
N THR A 20 16.52 -35.64 19.91
CA THR A 20 15.77 -35.07 21.04
C THR A 20 16.63 -34.46 22.15
N THR A 21 17.96 -34.60 22.12
CA THR A 21 18.85 -34.21 23.24
C THR A 21 19.17 -32.72 23.35
N ASP A 22 18.88 -31.90 22.33
CA ASP A 22 19.20 -30.45 22.31
C ASP A 22 18.05 -29.54 22.78
N ILE A 23 16.89 -30.12 23.10
CA ILE A 23 15.72 -29.37 23.58
C ILE A 23 15.71 -29.37 25.11
N ASP A 24 15.72 -28.18 25.73
CA ASP A 24 15.66 -28.04 27.19
C ASP A 24 14.48 -28.85 27.78
N PRO A 25 14.72 -29.76 28.75
CA PRO A 25 13.68 -30.55 29.41
C PRO A 25 12.50 -29.74 29.95
N VAL A 26 12.68 -28.45 30.26
CA VAL A 26 11.59 -27.54 30.66
C VAL A 26 10.53 -27.43 29.56
N TRP A 27 10.92 -27.31 28.28
CA TRP A 27 9.98 -27.26 27.16
C TRP A 27 9.27 -28.60 26.93
N MET A 28 9.95 -29.71 27.22
CA MET A 28 9.40 -31.07 27.10
C MET A 28 8.62 -31.53 28.35
N SER A 29 8.65 -30.78 29.45
CA SER A 29 8.07 -31.19 30.74
C SER A 29 6.54 -31.32 30.72
N SER A 30 5.84 -30.42 30.04
CA SER A 30 4.37 -30.34 30.05
C SER A 30 3.78 -30.33 28.63
N ARG A 31 2.47 -30.58 28.53
CA ARG A 31 1.75 -30.50 27.24
C ARG A 31 1.67 -29.06 26.75
N THR A 32 1.45 -28.11 27.67
CA THR A 32 1.40 -26.67 27.37
C THR A 32 2.75 -26.14 26.93
N ALA A 33 3.86 -26.52 27.59
CA ALA A 33 5.20 -26.10 27.18
C ALA A 33 5.56 -26.63 25.79
N ARG A 34 5.27 -27.91 25.50
CA ARG A 34 5.43 -28.48 24.14
C ARG A 34 4.56 -27.79 23.10
N GLN A 35 3.34 -27.39 23.47
CA GLN A 35 2.45 -26.65 22.57
C GLN A 35 2.94 -25.23 22.29
N ILE A 36 3.50 -24.53 23.29
CA ILE A 36 4.12 -23.20 23.11
C ILE A 36 5.40 -23.32 22.27
N TYR A 37 6.24 -24.32 22.53
CA TYR A 37 7.44 -24.60 21.73
C TYR A 37 7.07 -24.87 20.26
N ALA A 38 6.09 -25.75 20.01
CA ALA A 38 5.59 -26.04 18.67
C ALA A 38 4.94 -24.84 17.96
N LEU A 39 4.44 -23.84 18.69
CA LEU A 39 3.98 -22.57 18.11
C LEU A 39 5.14 -21.64 17.69
N GLY A 40 6.32 -21.79 18.29
CA GLY A 40 7.54 -21.08 17.87
C GLY A 40 8.16 -21.63 16.58
N GLU A 41 7.94 -22.92 16.31
CA GLU A 41 8.34 -23.63 15.08
C GLU A 41 7.34 -23.47 13.92
N VAL A 42 6.22 -22.75 14.11
CA VAL A 42 5.32 -22.39 13.02
C VAL A 42 6.04 -21.41 12.10
N GLU A 43 6.06 -21.70 10.79
CA GLU A 43 6.61 -20.79 9.79
C GLU A 43 6.05 -19.38 9.97
N LYS A 44 6.95 -18.43 10.22
CA LYS A 44 6.61 -17.00 10.11
C LYS A 44 6.24 -16.77 8.66
N THR A 45 5.02 -16.29 8.44
CA THR A 45 4.44 -16.04 7.10
C THR A 45 5.20 -14.98 6.29
N ASP A 46 6.05 -14.21 6.96
CA ASP A 46 6.86 -13.14 6.44
C ASP A 46 8.11 -13.72 5.73
N GLY A 47 8.17 -13.60 4.41
CA GLY A 47 9.36 -13.98 3.64
C GLY A 47 10.53 -12.99 3.84
N PRO A 48 11.78 -13.37 3.51
CA PRO A 48 12.92 -12.46 3.59
C PRO A 48 12.83 -11.27 2.61
N GLU A 49 11.97 -11.37 1.58
CA GLU A 49 11.66 -10.32 0.60
C GLU A 49 10.52 -9.38 1.06
N ASP A 50 9.84 -9.69 2.17
CA ASP A 50 8.57 -9.05 2.56
C ASP A 50 8.77 -7.68 3.24
N GLY A 51 10.01 -7.16 3.24
CA GLY A 51 10.40 -5.82 3.74
C GLY A 51 10.21 -5.60 5.25
N LEU A 52 9.71 -6.60 5.99
CA LEU A 52 9.34 -6.49 7.39
C LEU A 52 10.58 -6.56 8.31
N PRO A 53 10.69 -5.68 9.34
CA PRO A 53 11.75 -5.76 10.34
C PRO A 53 11.73 -7.13 11.04
N GLN A 54 12.90 -7.70 11.31
CA GLN A 54 13.03 -8.98 12.01
C GLN A 54 13.48 -8.76 13.46
N GLY A 55 12.91 -9.52 14.40
CA GLY A 55 13.27 -9.47 15.83
C GLY A 55 12.34 -8.60 16.69
N GLY A 56 12.86 -8.05 17.79
CA GLY A 56 12.07 -7.29 18.78
C GLY A 56 11.48 -5.98 18.23
N GLU A 57 12.16 -5.36 17.27
CA GLU A 57 11.71 -4.16 16.57
C GLU A 57 10.41 -4.42 15.76
N ARG A 58 10.18 -5.67 15.30
CA ARG A 58 8.93 -6.08 14.62
C ARG A 58 7.71 -5.89 15.51
N SER A 59 7.81 -6.23 16.80
CA SER A 59 6.69 -6.08 17.74
C SER A 59 6.36 -4.62 18.03
N GLU A 60 7.36 -3.76 18.14
CA GLU A 60 7.15 -2.32 18.35
C GLU A 60 6.54 -1.68 17.09
N GLN A 61 7.08 -1.99 15.91
CA GLN A 61 6.58 -1.43 14.65
C GLN A 61 5.20 -1.97 14.27
N PHE A 62 4.88 -3.23 14.60
CA PHE A 62 3.51 -3.76 14.47
C PHE A 62 2.51 -3.04 15.38
N VAL A 63 2.89 -2.72 16.63
CA VAL A 63 2.03 -1.96 17.54
C VAL A 63 1.78 -0.55 17.03
N LEU A 64 2.79 0.11 16.47
CA LEU A 64 2.64 1.43 15.84
C LEU A 64 1.69 1.38 14.63
N GLU A 65 1.96 0.51 13.66
CA GLU A 65 1.12 0.37 12.44
C GLU A 65 -0.33 -0.03 12.78
N ALA A 66 -0.52 -0.97 13.72
CA ALA A 66 -1.85 -1.35 14.19
C ALA A 66 -2.57 -0.18 14.88
N SER A 67 -1.86 0.65 15.66
CA SER A 67 -2.46 1.83 16.29
C SER A 67 -2.91 2.87 15.26
N GLU A 68 -2.08 3.19 14.26
CA GLU A 68 -2.47 4.10 13.16
C GLU A 68 -3.68 3.56 12.37
N TYR A 69 -3.70 2.25 12.07
CA TYR A 69 -4.82 1.61 11.40
C TYR A 69 -6.14 1.76 12.18
N PHE A 70 -6.12 1.53 13.50
CA PHE A 70 -7.32 1.67 14.33
C PHE A 70 -7.75 3.13 14.54
N GLU A 71 -6.82 4.08 14.68
CA GLU A 71 -7.14 5.52 14.71
C GLU A 71 -7.80 5.97 13.40
N ARG A 72 -7.25 5.53 12.26
CA ARG A 72 -7.80 5.81 10.93
C ARG A 72 -9.20 5.20 10.74
N LEU A 73 -9.42 3.97 11.22
CA LEU A 73 -10.75 3.35 11.21
C LEU A 73 -11.76 4.13 12.07
N ASP A 74 -11.40 4.55 13.27
CA ASP A 74 -12.31 5.29 14.14
C ASP A 74 -12.66 6.67 13.55
N ALA A 75 -11.68 7.38 12.99
CA ALA A 75 -11.90 8.63 12.26
C ALA A 75 -12.90 8.47 11.10
N ILE A 76 -12.75 7.41 10.28
CA ILE A 76 -13.69 7.08 9.20
C ILE A 76 -15.08 6.77 9.76
N HIS A 77 -15.16 5.96 10.82
CA HIS A 77 -16.44 5.55 11.41
C HIS A 77 -17.17 6.74 12.03
N ILE A 78 -16.46 7.64 12.73
CA ILE A 78 -17.00 8.90 13.27
C ILE A 78 -17.54 9.76 12.12
N ALA A 79 -16.82 9.90 11.01
CA ALA A 79 -17.28 10.65 9.83
C ALA A 79 -18.54 10.05 9.17
N ILE A 80 -18.65 8.72 9.11
CA ILE A 80 -19.85 8.04 8.60
C ILE A 80 -21.05 8.24 9.55
N ARG A 81 -20.86 8.13 10.86
CA ARG A 81 -21.94 8.38 11.83
C ARG A 81 -22.37 9.84 11.83
N SER A 82 -21.42 10.78 11.76
CA SER A 82 -21.72 12.21 11.76
C SER A 82 -22.41 12.66 10.47
N SER A 83 -21.98 12.18 9.30
CA SER A 83 -22.66 12.43 8.02
C SER A 83 -24.06 11.82 7.98
N LEU A 84 -24.24 10.58 8.47
CA LEU A 84 -25.58 9.97 8.59
C LEU A 84 -26.48 10.74 9.57
N ALA A 85 -25.94 11.23 10.67
CA ALA A 85 -26.67 12.10 11.59
C ALA A 85 -27.07 13.42 10.93
N HIS A 86 -26.17 14.06 10.16
CA HIS A 86 -26.49 15.26 9.37
C HIS A 86 -27.58 14.99 8.32
N ILE A 87 -27.53 13.87 7.59
CA ILE A 87 -28.56 13.47 6.61
C ILE A 87 -29.93 13.23 7.31
N ARG A 88 -29.93 12.69 8.53
CA ARG A 88 -31.15 12.52 9.33
C ARG A 88 -31.66 13.84 9.91
N GLN A 89 -30.77 14.76 10.26
CA GLN A 89 -31.10 16.11 10.73
C GLN A 89 -31.63 16.98 9.58
N SER A 90 -31.06 16.84 8.38
CA SER A 90 -31.48 17.52 7.14
C SER A 90 -32.74 16.90 6.52
N ARG A 91 -33.59 16.24 7.31
CA ARG A 91 -34.91 15.76 6.91
C ARG A 91 -35.85 16.94 6.66
N ILE A 92 -35.67 17.57 5.51
CA ILE A 92 -36.71 18.35 4.84
C ILE A 92 -37.87 17.38 4.61
N ALA A 93 -39.02 17.64 5.22
CA ALA A 93 -40.21 16.83 4.99
C ALA A 93 -40.56 16.84 3.49
N PRO A 94 -41.08 15.75 2.90
CA PRO A 94 -41.45 15.75 1.47
C PRO A 94 -42.41 16.89 1.09
N SER A 95 -43.25 17.32 2.04
CA SER A 95 -44.16 18.47 1.91
C SER A 95 -43.49 19.85 1.88
N ALA A 96 -42.20 19.94 2.22
CA ALA A 96 -41.38 21.16 2.13
C ALA A 96 -40.51 21.18 0.86
N ILE A 97 -40.58 20.15 0.02
CA ILE A 97 -39.93 20.11 -1.30
C ILE A 97 -40.90 20.71 -2.32
N ASN A 98 -40.74 22.01 -2.62
CA ASN A 98 -41.42 22.61 -3.77
C ASN A 98 -40.87 22.01 -5.07
N ALA A 99 -41.77 21.65 -5.99
CA ALA A 99 -41.37 21.27 -7.34
C ALA A 99 -40.63 22.44 -8.02
N PRO A 100 -39.56 22.19 -8.78
CA PRO A 100 -38.88 23.23 -9.54
C PRO A 100 -39.83 23.79 -10.62
N PRO A 101 -39.58 25.04 -11.11
CA PRO A 101 -40.41 25.63 -12.15
C PRO A 101 -40.54 24.75 -13.39
N PRO A 102 -41.68 24.78 -14.13
CA PRO A 102 -41.77 24.12 -15.42
C PRO A 102 -40.65 24.62 -16.34
N ASN A 103 -39.98 23.68 -17.02
CA ASN A 103 -38.77 23.86 -17.83
C ASN A 103 -37.46 24.12 -17.05
N PHE A 104 -37.40 23.89 -15.73
CA PHE A 104 -36.13 23.91 -14.99
C PHE A 104 -35.22 22.74 -15.39
N VAL A 105 -34.10 23.07 -16.06
CA VAL A 105 -32.99 22.14 -16.29
C VAL A 105 -31.97 22.33 -15.16
N PRO A 106 -31.62 21.29 -14.38
CA PRO A 106 -30.63 21.42 -13.32
C PRO A 106 -29.23 21.66 -13.91
N PRO A 107 -28.37 22.45 -13.24
CA PRO A 107 -26.96 22.55 -13.62
C PRO A 107 -26.25 21.20 -13.47
N SER A 108 -25.24 20.94 -14.30
CA SER A 108 -24.42 19.72 -14.32
C SER A 108 -23.49 19.60 -13.09
N LEU A 109 -24.08 19.40 -11.91
CA LEU A 109 -23.35 19.15 -10.67
C LEU A 109 -22.67 17.77 -10.71
N GLY A 110 -21.36 17.77 -10.99
CA GLY A 110 -20.52 16.57 -11.02
C GLY A 110 -19.93 16.35 -12.40
N VAL A 111 -20.66 15.67 -13.27
CA VAL A 111 -20.26 15.29 -14.64
C VAL A 111 -21.28 15.88 -15.62
N GLY A 112 -20.82 16.44 -16.74
CA GLY A 112 -21.67 16.90 -17.82
C GLY A 112 -22.27 15.73 -18.58
N VAL A 113 -23.54 15.85 -18.98
CA VAL A 113 -24.09 14.96 -20.00
C VAL A 113 -23.56 15.45 -21.35
N PRO A 114 -22.92 14.59 -22.19
CA PRO A 114 -22.45 15.02 -23.50
C PRO A 114 -23.63 15.58 -24.33
N PRO A 115 -23.53 16.78 -24.91
CA PRO A 115 -24.59 17.31 -25.75
C PRO A 115 -24.70 16.43 -27.00
N ALA A 116 -25.93 16.07 -27.38
CA ALA A 116 -26.19 15.20 -28.54
C ALA A 116 -25.83 15.86 -29.89
N ASN A 117 -25.69 17.19 -29.90
CA ASN A 117 -25.21 17.98 -31.03
C ASN A 117 -23.88 18.65 -30.61
N GLU A 118 -22.91 18.73 -31.54
CA GLU A 118 -21.48 18.99 -31.28
C GLU A 118 -21.11 20.41 -30.77
N GLU A 119 -22.09 21.23 -30.35
CA GLU A 119 -21.83 22.56 -29.78
C GLU A 119 -21.36 22.46 -28.33
N VAL A 120 -20.03 22.39 -28.15
CA VAL A 120 -19.35 22.41 -26.85
C VAL A 120 -19.49 23.79 -26.19
N ASN A 121 -20.66 24.05 -25.60
CA ASN A 121 -20.88 25.23 -24.76
C ASN A 121 -20.11 25.07 -23.43
N THR A 122 -19.10 25.93 -23.23
CA THR A 122 -18.16 25.88 -22.11
C THR A 122 -18.82 25.96 -20.73
N GLY A 123 -20.03 26.51 -20.64
CA GLY A 123 -20.83 26.59 -19.40
C GLY A 123 -21.57 25.30 -19.01
N SER A 124 -21.46 24.21 -19.78
CA SER A 124 -22.11 22.93 -19.49
C SER A 124 -21.22 21.95 -18.70
N ARG A 125 -19.96 22.30 -18.44
CA ARG A 125 -18.97 21.39 -17.83
C ARG A 125 -19.26 21.15 -16.35
N GLY A 126 -19.10 19.90 -15.92
CA GLY A 126 -19.29 19.52 -14.53
C GLY A 126 -18.11 19.89 -13.64
N LEU A 127 -18.35 20.04 -12.33
CA LEU A 127 -17.32 20.34 -11.32
C LEU A 127 -16.13 19.34 -11.36
N GLN A 128 -16.39 18.07 -11.70
CA GLN A 128 -15.32 17.08 -11.86
C GLN A 128 -14.51 17.34 -13.13
N GLU A 129 -15.14 17.72 -14.23
CA GLU A 129 -14.46 18.05 -15.49
C GLU A 129 -13.59 19.29 -15.33
N GLU A 130 -14.10 20.36 -14.73
CA GLU A 130 -13.28 21.55 -14.40
C GLU A 130 -12.09 21.20 -13.51
N ARG A 131 -12.25 20.24 -12.59
CA ARG A 131 -11.16 19.82 -11.70
C ARG A 131 -10.11 19.00 -12.45
N VAL A 132 -10.54 18.02 -13.23
CA VAL A 132 -9.64 17.21 -14.07
C VAL A 132 -8.89 18.10 -15.06
N GLU A 133 -9.58 19.05 -15.70
CA GLU A 133 -8.98 20.02 -16.62
C GLU A 133 -7.96 20.91 -15.92
N ARG A 134 -8.30 21.50 -14.76
CA ARG A 134 -7.38 22.34 -13.98
C ARG A 134 -6.12 21.58 -13.55
N ASP A 135 -6.27 20.34 -13.09
CA ASP A 135 -5.15 19.54 -12.62
C ASP A 135 -4.30 18.99 -13.80
N ALA A 136 -4.91 18.73 -14.96
CA ALA A 136 -4.20 18.46 -16.21
C ALA A 136 -3.38 19.66 -16.70
N TRP A 137 -3.94 20.88 -16.69
CA TRP A 137 -3.21 22.10 -17.06
C TRP A 137 -2.00 22.37 -16.16
N LYS A 138 -2.11 22.11 -14.85
CA LYS A 138 -0.95 22.15 -13.93
C LYS A 138 0.11 21.11 -14.32
N GLY A 139 -0.29 19.86 -14.56
CA GLY A 139 0.64 18.80 -14.99
C GLY A 139 1.39 19.13 -16.28
N ILE A 140 0.72 19.75 -17.25
CA ILE A 140 1.34 20.26 -18.49
C ILE A 140 2.34 21.37 -18.18
N LEU A 141 1.99 22.34 -17.34
CA LEU A 141 2.88 23.43 -16.94
C LEU A 141 4.14 22.92 -16.23
N ASP A 142 3.98 21.99 -15.29
CA ASP A 142 5.10 21.36 -14.56
C ASP A 142 6.03 20.60 -15.53
N ALA A 143 5.46 19.83 -16.46
CA ALA A 143 6.22 19.09 -17.47
C ALA A 143 7.01 20.02 -18.41
N LEU A 144 6.39 21.10 -18.89
CA LEU A 144 7.06 22.11 -19.72
C LEU A 144 8.16 22.86 -18.96
N THR A 145 7.95 23.12 -17.66
CA THR A 145 8.94 23.78 -16.80
C THR A 145 10.17 22.89 -16.60
N ARG A 146 9.97 21.59 -16.28
CA ARG A 146 11.06 20.61 -16.19
C ARG A 146 11.85 20.47 -17.51
N LEU A 147 11.15 20.49 -18.65
CA LEU A 147 11.79 20.41 -19.97
C LEU A 147 12.59 21.68 -20.30
N LYS A 148 12.11 22.86 -19.89
CA LYS A 148 12.85 24.11 -20.01
C LYS A 148 14.13 24.08 -19.17
N GLU A 149 14.03 23.70 -17.90
CA GLU A 149 15.18 23.59 -16.98
C GLU A 149 16.23 22.58 -17.47
N ALA A 150 15.80 21.45 -18.04
CA ALA A 150 16.70 20.46 -18.63
C ALA A 150 17.49 21.08 -19.80
N ARG A 151 16.80 21.78 -20.70
CA ARG A 151 17.40 22.43 -21.87
C ARG A 151 18.33 23.61 -21.50
N GLU A 152 18.04 24.32 -20.42
CA GLU A 152 18.91 25.36 -19.89
C GLU A 152 20.19 24.75 -19.27
N ARG A 153 20.08 23.61 -18.58
CA ARG A 153 21.24 22.85 -18.08
C ARG A 153 22.11 22.30 -19.22
N GLU A 154 21.52 21.76 -20.28
CA GLU A 154 22.24 21.30 -21.48
C GLU A 154 23.03 22.45 -22.13
N ARG A 155 22.38 23.60 -22.37
CA ARG A 155 23.04 24.78 -22.93
C ARG A 155 24.15 25.34 -22.04
N ALA A 156 23.99 25.30 -20.73
CA ALA A 156 25.02 25.72 -19.78
C ALA A 156 26.24 24.78 -19.81
N ALA A 157 26.03 23.47 -20.03
CA ALA A 157 27.10 22.49 -20.17
C ALA A 157 27.83 22.63 -21.53
N GLU A 158 27.10 22.85 -22.63
CA GLU A 158 27.68 23.11 -23.96
C GLU A 158 28.44 24.45 -24.04
N GLY A 159 28.05 25.43 -23.24
CA GLY A 159 28.65 26.77 -23.21
C GLY A 159 29.89 26.92 -22.31
N ALA A 160 30.27 25.88 -21.55
CA ALA A 160 31.46 25.92 -20.70
C ALA A 160 32.73 25.79 -21.56
N PRO A 161 33.64 26.80 -21.59
CA PRO A 161 34.86 26.69 -22.37
C PRO A 161 35.77 25.60 -21.80
N ASN A 162 36.28 24.73 -22.69
CA ASN A 162 37.27 23.71 -22.36
C ASN A 162 38.64 24.37 -22.05
N THR A 163 38.77 24.96 -20.85
CA THR A 163 40.07 25.42 -20.34
C THR A 163 40.88 24.23 -19.82
N THR A 164 41.51 23.52 -20.73
CA THR A 164 42.58 22.56 -20.43
C THR A 164 43.93 23.29 -20.48
N PHE A 165 44.51 23.53 -19.30
CA PHE A 165 45.90 23.95 -19.00
C PHE A 165 46.60 24.94 -19.95
#